data_AF-A0A3D4H1F0-F1
#
_entry.id   AF-A0A3D4H1F0-F1
#
_cell.length_a   1.000
_cell.length_b   1.000
_cell.length_c   1.000
_cell.angle_alpha   90.00
_cell.angle_beta   90.00
_cell.angle_gamma   90.00
#
_symmetry.space_group_name_H-M   'P 1'
#
loop_
_entity.id
_entity.type
_entity.pdbx_description
1 polymer ?
#
loop_
_entity_poly.entity_id
_entity_poly.type
_entity_poly.pdbx_seq_one_letter_code
_entity_poly.pdbx_strand_id
1 'polypeptide(L)' 'MMDSLFLRTRQFRRSMVPKLCVKEHMMGRILVIDDEGPIHELYKQALEKEGYVVVAAKNGQVGIDLHEDEAST' A
#
# COMPACT_ATOMS: atom_id res chain seq x y z
N MET A 1 0.09 -37.17 40.87
CA MET A 1 -1.24 -36.66 41.23
C MET A 1 -1.17 -35.14 41.25
N MET A 2 -2.04 -34.51 40.45
CA MET A 2 -2.61 -33.16 40.58
C MET A 2 -1.73 -31.92 40.37
N ASP A 3 -1.80 -31.40 39.14
CA ASP A 3 -2.46 -30.14 38.78
C ASP A 3 -2.29 -28.93 39.70
N SER A 4 -1.49 -27.96 39.25
CA SER A 4 -1.69 -26.56 39.65
C SER A 4 -1.74 -25.67 38.41
N LEU A 5 -2.99 -25.42 38.03
CA LEU A 5 -3.51 -24.24 37.36
C LEU A 5 -2.65 -22.98 37.59
N PHE A 6 -1.72 -22.67 36.68
CA PHE A 6 -1.16 -21.33 36.56
C PHE A 6 -1.76 -20.61 35.34
N LEU A 7 -2.98 -20.14 35.57
CA LEU A 7 -3.57 -18.92 35.02
C LEU A 7 -3.38 -18.62 33.52
N ARG A 8 -4.45 -19.00 32.81
CA ARG A 8 -5.01 -18.33 31.62
C ARG A 8 -4.72 -16.82 31.59
N THR A 9 -3.88 -16.37 30.67
CA THR A 9 -4.00 -15.03 30.08
C THR A 9 -3.73 -15.08 28.57
N ARG A 10 -4.76 -14.65 27.83
CA ARG A 10 -4.82 -14.19 26.43
C ARG A 10 -3.50 -14.19 25.63
N GLN A 11 -3.53 -14.83 24.46
CA GLN A 11 -3.31 -14.05 23.23
C GLN A 11 -3.98 -14.69 22.01
N PHE A 12 -5.09 -14.10 21.62
CA PHE A 12 -5.75 -14.25 20.33
C PHE A 12 -4.69 -14.00 19.25
N ARG A 13 -4.19 -15.08 18.63
CA ARG A 13 -3.15 -15.00 17.60
C ARG A 13 -3.74 -14.37 16.35
N ARG A 14 -3.52 -13.05 16.27
CA ARG A 14 -3.39 -12.18 15.10
C ARG A 14 -3.89 -12.78 13.78
N SER A 15 -5.06 -12.28 13.41
CA SER A 15 -5.51 -11.92 12.06
C SER A 15 -4.56 -12.28 10.91
N MET A 16 -5.11 -13.06 9.99
CA MET A 16 -4.67 -13.20 8.61
C MET A 16 -4.46 -11.81 7.98
N VAL A 17 -3.22 -11.35 7.94
CA VAL A 17 -2.81 -10.36 6.93
C VAL A 17 -2.26 -11.16 5.77
N PRO A 18 -2.84 -11.08 4.55
CA PRO A 18 -2.30 -11.80 3.41
C PRO A 18 -0.87 -11.30 3.18
N LYS A 19 0.07 -12.25 3.16
CA LYS A 19 1.48 -11.96 2.85
C LYS A 19 1.51 -11.35 1.45
N LEU A 20 1.78 -10.06 1.38
CA LEU A 20 2.14 -9.41 0.15
C LEU A 20 3.42 -10.09 -0.34
N CYS A 21 3.28 -10.94 -1.35
CA CYS A 21 4.38 -11.62 -2.01
C CYS A 21 5.21 -10.54 -2.71
N VAL A 22 6.32 -10.13 -2.11
CA VAL A 22 7.26 -9.21 -2.74
C VAL A 22 8.03 -10.01 -3.80
N LYS A 23 7.45 -10.07 -5.00
CA LYS A 23 8.17 -10.49 -6.21
C LYS A 23 9.19 -9.40 -6.57
N GLU A 24 10.35 -9.80 -7.08
CA GLU A 24 11.45 -8.93 -7.51
C GLU A 24 10.95 -7.64 -8.17
N HIS A 25 11.39 -6.49 -7.64
CA HIS A 25 10.97 -5.15 -8.06
C HIS A 25 11.32 -4.89 -9.53
N MET A 26 10.43 -5.25 -10.44
CA MET A 26 10.25 -4.48 -11.67
C MET A 26 9.88 -3.07 -11.21
N MET A 27 10.65 -2.06 -11.62
CA MET A 27 10.40 -0.65 -11.27
C MET A 27 9.04 -0.20 -11.83
N GLY A 28 7.97 -0.54 -11.12
CA GLY A 28 6.60 -0.29 -11.54
C GLY A 28 6.25 1.18 -11.34
N ARG A 29 5.38 1.68 -12.21
CA ARG A 29 4.72 2.96 -12.04
C ARG A 29 3.39 2.79 -11.32
N ILE A 30 3.10 3.66 -10.37
CA ILE A 30 1.87 3.66 -9.58
C ILE A 30 1.16 5.01 -9.77
N LEU A 31 -0.08 4.97 -10.23
CA LEU A 31 -0.97 6.13 -10.28
C LEU A 31 -1.83 6.16 -9.01
N VAL A 32 -1.72 7.23 -8.22
CA VAL A 32 -2.50 7.45 -7.01
C VAL A 32 -3.52 8.56 -7.27
N ILE A 33 -4.79 8.28 -6.97
CA ILE A 33 -5.89 9.24 -7.11
C ILE A 33 -6.46 9.52 -5.73
N ASP A 34 -6.25 10.75 -5.25
CA ASP A 34 -6.76 11.23 -3.97
C ASP A 34 -7.08 12.74 -4.11
N ASP A 35 -8.05 13.27 -3.37
CA ASP A 35 -8.40 14.69 -3.40
C ASP A 35 -7.67 15.50 -2.33
N GLU A 36 -7.02 14.83 -1.37
CA GLU A 36 -6.29 15.47 -0.29
C GLU A 36 -4.78 15.63 -0.58
N GLY A 37 -4.35 16.88 -0.73
CA GLY A 37 -2.94 17.22 -0.97
C GLY A 37 -1.92 16.64 0.02
N PRO A 38 -2.16 16.63 1.35
CA PRO A 38 -1.22 16.05 2.32
C PRO A 38 -1.02 14.55 2.13
N ILE A 39 -2.05 13.84 1.67
CA ILE A 39 -2.03 12.39 1.46
C ILE A 39 -1.17 12.04 0.24
N HIS A 40 -1.16 12.88 -0.80
CA HIS A 40 -0.30 12.71 -1.98
C HIS A 40 1.19 12.66 -1.63
N GLU A 41 1.66 13.61 -0.83
CA GLU A 41 3.07 13.68 -0.45
C GLU A 41 3.48 12.49 0.41
N LEU A 42 2.58 12.03 1.29
CA LEU A 42 2.79 10.83 2.09
C LEU A 42 2.96 9.59 1.20
N TYR A 43 2.04 9.36 0.25
CA TYR A 43 2.11 8.21 -0.64
C TYR A 43 3.32 8.27 -1.57
N LYS A 44 3.62 9.45 -2.12
CA LYS A 44 4.80 9.65 -2.96
C LYS A 44 6.07 9.28 -2.21
N GLN A 45 6.29 9.86 -1.03
CA GLN A 45 7.47 9.56 -0.23
C GLN A 45 7.57 8.09 0.19
N ALA A 46 6.45 7.46 0.54
CA ALA A 46 6.44 6.07 0.95
C ALA A 46 6.77 5.13 -0.22
N LEU A 47 6.12 5.30 -1.37
CA LEU A 47 6.25 4.42 -2.52
C LEU A 47 7.55 4.67 -3.30
N GLU A 48 8.03 5.91 -3.39
CA GLU A 48 9.34 6.22 -3.99
C GLU A 48 10.49 5.63 -3.17
N LYS A 49 10.38 5.59 -1.84
CA LYS A 49 11.37 4.90 -0.97
C LYS A 49 11.44 3.41 -1.26
N GLU A 50 10.34 2.80 -1.66
CA GLU A 50 10.26 1.41 -2.10
C GLU A 50 10.68 1.23 -3.58
N GLY A 51 11.14 2.30 -4.25
CA GLY A 51 11.66 2.25 -5.61
C GLY A 51 10.60 2.25 -6.72
N TYR A 52 9.36 2.64 -6.41
CA TYR A 52 8.33 2.87 -7.42
C TYR A 52 8.38 4.29 -7.96
N VAL A 53 7.94 4.46 -9.20
CA VAL A 53 7.70 5.80 -9.76
C VAL A 53 6.24 6.15 -9.54
N VAL A 54 5.96 7.22 -8.81
CA VAL A 54 4.61 7.59 -8.40
C VAL A 54 4.11 8.77 -9.22
N VAL A 55 2.91 8.63 -9.78
CA VAL A 55 2.17 9.70 -10.43
C VAL A 55 0.93 9.97 -9.59
N ALA A 56 0.63 11.25 -9.31
CA ALA A 56 -0.50 11.64 -8.48
C ALA A 56 -1.53 12.43 -9.29
N ALA A 57 -2.80 12.11 -9.07
CA ALA A 57 -3.94 12.78 -9.69
C ALA A 57 -4.90 13.27 -8.61
N LYS A 58 -5.34 14.53 -8.72
CA LYS A 58 -6.21 15.18 -7.73
C LYS A 58 -7.68 14.75 -7.78
N ASN A 59 -8.07 14.00 -8.80
CA ASN A 59 -9.41 13.48 -9.00
C ASN A 59 -9.40 12.42 -10.10
N GLY A 60 -10.55 11.75 -10.29
CA GLY A 60 -10.69 10.69 -11.28
C GLY A 60 -10.45 11.14 -12.73
N GLN A 61 -10.89 12.34 -13.11
CA GLN A 61 -10.72 12.82 -14.49
C GLN A 61 -9.23 13.00 -14.83
N VAL A 62 -8.49 13.68 -13.94
CA VAL A 62 -7.04 13.85 -14.10
C VAL A 62 -6.33 12.48 -14.13
N GLY A 63 -6.81 11.51 -13.36
CA GLY A 63 -6.26 10.15 -13.39
C GLY A 63 -6.48 9.42 -14.71
N ILE A 64 -7.66 9.59 -15.33
CA ILE A 64 -7.98 9.03 -16.64
C ILE A 64 -7.10 9.67 -17.71
N ASP A 65 -7.02 11.01 -17.73
CA ASP A 65 -6.22 11.76 -18.70
C ASP A 65 -4.75 11.31 -18.67
N LEU A 66 -4.17 11.19 -17.46
CA LEU A 66 -2.79 10.71 -17.27
C LEU A 66 -2.58 9.26 -17.73
N HIS A 67 -3.58 8.40 -17.60
CA HIS A 67 -3.50 7.02 -18.08
C HIS A 67 -3.59 6.97 -19.62
N GLU A 68 -4.43 7.78 -20.24
CA GLU A 68 -4.62 7.83 -21.69
C GLU A 68 -3.41 8.42 -22.43
N ASP A 69 -2.78 9.47 -21.86
CA ASP A 69 -1.55 10.07 -22.38
C ASP A 69 -0.43 9.04 -22.54
N GLU A 70 -0.36 8.09 -21.62
CA GLU A 70 0.67 7.06 -21.60
C GLU A 70 0.31 5.85 -22.44
N ALA A 71 -0.97 5.55 -22.59
CA ALA A 71 -1.44 4.49 -23.48
C ALA A 71 -1.22 4.82 -24.97
N SER A 72 -0.97 6.09 -25.31
CA SER A 72 -0.74 6.56 -26.68
C SER A 72 0.74 6.54 -27.12
N THR A 73 1.68 6.15 -26.26
CA THR A 73 3.12 6.00 -26.60
C THR A 73 3.53 4.53 -26.68
#